data_AF-A0A5J4UB55-F1
#
_entry.id   AF-A0A5J4UB55-F1
#
_cell.length_a   1.000
_cell.length_b   1.000
_cell.length_c   1.000
_cell.angle_alpha   90.00
_cell.angle_beta   90.00
_cell.angle_gamma   90.00
#
_symmetry.space_group_name_H-M   'P 1'
#
loop_
_entity.id
_entity.type
_entity.pdbx_description
1 polymer ?
#
loop_
_entity_poly.entity_id
_entity_poly.type
_entity_poly.pdbx_seq_one_letter_code
_entity_poly.pdbx_strand_id
1 'polypeptide(L)'
;SSSGGAISVEVYSEQQLELNEITIANCSGPIGGGIYCLVNDKGKLIISSAQFKNCTCIDGQGGGIFVRLNDINSKCFLSETEIENCTSSIGGGIFARLNNGELQLNGINMNNCTSTQNGGGLYLYTQAANCLFTISEMLIQKSNSDVGGGIYASISEGNLELNKLTIQDCQSFSGGGIHIIIVVSGKVSFGQEILIQNCSISQDNGVGGGLFISSLASGGICTISGSIIIENCTNLFGQGGGIYTSTSYNTQIEFTQMTLRNCTSKFEGGGIFLTLSEDSETLIRGQCLFDNCTSIDQSGGGMFIVIEDNSKLEMSESVVFQNCTAQKGGGIFAQLHGGNISIKSTTMKQCSALNGGGIYVQIFFFEQFLIDNEVLIQECVAFGAGDVNGRGGGIYLKLEEEIQSQFQIGSGTQFTLNNASQFGRDIFVYCKNLEYLQLDSIFLFDVDSNQYNKSNAVYGTEYEEISSTHPEILVDYDLLIQVPPYQNDTIYLSENGYLAADSVKCGKIQLPCLTLNYGKTKVLTPEWTADTVPTLIEDGQRINHTFVVYQGIEIANPFESEADNLII
;
A
#
# COMPACT_ATOMS: atom_id res chain seq x y z
N SER A 1 29.77 -35.55 20.50
CA SER A 1 29.83 -34.23 19.83
C SER A 1 29.92 -33.17 20.91
N SER A 2 30.65 -32.07 20.67
CA SER A 2 30.80 -30.97 21.64
C SER A 2 29.65 -29.96 21.59
N SER A 3 28.49 -30.33 21.04
CA SER A 3 27.30 -29.48 20.90
C SER A 3 26.43 -29.56 22.15
N GLY A 4 25.61 -28.54 22.41
CA GLY A 4 24.76 -28.47 23.60
C GLY A 4 25.56 -28.08 24.84
N GLY A 5 25.24 -26.96 25.48
CA GLY A 5 25.91 -26.59 26.74
C GLY A 5 25.52 -27.48 27.92
N ALA A 6 24.27 -27.97 27.94
CA ALA A 6 23.77 -28.92 28.95
C ALA A 6 23.36 -30.26 28.34
N ILE A 7 22.61 -30.24 27.24
CA ILE A 7 22.06 -31.46 26.62
C ILE A 7 22.33 -31.44 25.13
N SER A 8 22.82 -32.57 24.61
CA SER A 8 22.87 -32.87 23.18
C SER A 8 22.02 -34.09 22.90
N VAL A 9 20.99 -33.93 22.07
CA VAL A 9 20.03 -34.97 21.74
C VAL A 9 19.94 -35.15 20.24
N GLU A 10 19.87 -36.40 19.82
CA GLU A 10 19.49 -36.80 18.47
C GLU A 10 18.41 -37.87 18.56
N VAL A 11 17.25 -37.64 17.92
CA VAL A 11 16.11 -38.57 17.90
C VAL A 11 15.96 -39.13 16.49
N TYR A 12 15.87 -40.47 16.37
CA TYR A 12 15.84 -41.18 15.09
C TYR A 12 14.73 -42.24 15.05
N SER A 13 14.35 -42.67 13.85
CA SER A 13 13.62 -43.91 13.56
C SER A 13 12.35 -44.10 14.39
N GLU A 14 11.43 -43.13 14.28
CA GLU A 14 10.12 -43.12 14.96
C GLU A 14 10.19 -43.10 16.50
N GLN A 15 11.37 -42.91 17.10
CA GLN A 15 11.51 -42.78 18.54
C GLN A 15 10.92 -41.45 19.03
N GLN A 16 10.47 -41.45 20.29
CA GLN A 16 9.99 -40.26 20.99
C GLN A 16 10.87 -39.99 22.21
N LEU A 17 11.33 -38.75 22.36
CA LEU A 17 11.97 -38.25 23.58
C LEU A 17 11.14 -37.10 24.17
N GLU A 18 10.99 -37.11 25.49
CA GLU A 18 10.29 -36.07 26.23
C GLU A 18 11.23 -35.48 27.28
N LEU A 19 11.30 -34.15 27.33
CA LEU A 19 11.98 -33.38 28.37
C LEU A 19 10.95 -32.47 29.04
N ASN A 20 10.51 -32.84 30.23
CA ASN A 20 9.46 -32.13 30.96
C ASN A 20 10.02 -31.50 32.25
N GLU A 21 9.55 -30.30 32.59
CA GLU A 21 9.86 -29.60 33.85
C GLU A 21 11.38 -29.40 34.06
N ILE A 22 12.12 -29.16 32.97
CA ILE A 22 13.57 -28.97 33.04
C ILE A 22 13.94 -27.51 33.28
N THR A 23 15.01 -27.29 34.04
CA THR A 23 15.65 -25.97 34.18
C THR A 23 17.11 -26.06 33.76
N ILE A 24 17.49 -25.27 32.76
CA ILE A 24 18.85 -25.16 32.25
C ILE A 24 19.31 -23.72 32.44
N ALA A 25 20.37 -23.53 33.22
CA ALA A 25 20.84 -22.20 33.57
C ALA A 25 22.36 -22.07 33.54
N ASN A 26 22.85 -20.93 33.06
CA ASN A 26 24.28 -20.59 33.00
C ASN A 26 25.10 -21.61 32.20
N CYS A 27 24.52 -22.11 31.11
CA CYS A 27 25.16 -23.08 30.23
C CYS A 27 25.77 -22.38 29.01
N SER A 28 26.88 -22.92 28.52
CA SER A 28 27.55 -22.41 27.33
C SER A 28 27.94 -23.58 26.43
N GLY A 29 27.58 -23.48 25.15
CA GLY A 29 27.88 -24.49 24.14
C GLY A 29 28.20 -23.85 22.79
N PRO A 30 28.99 -24.52 21.92
CA PRO A 30 29.34 -23.97 20.61
C PRO A 30 28.15 -23.95 19.64
N ILE A 31 27.11 -24.75 19.89
CA ILE A 31 25.80 -24.74 19.22
C ILE A 31 24.77 -25.18 20.26
N GLY A 32 23.66 -24.46 20.42
CA GLY A 32 22.67 -24.75 21.45
C GLY A 32 23.22 -24.51 22.85
N GLY A 33 23.33 -23.24 23.27
CA GLY A 33 23.97 -22.88 24.55
C GLY A 33 23.35 -23.59 25.76
N GLY A 34 22.05 -23.89 25.72
CA GLY A 34 21.40 -24.85 26.62
C GLY A 34 21.31 -26.25 25.99
N ILE A 35 20.47 -26.38 24.96
CA ILE A 35 20.19 -27.67 24.31
C ILE A 35 20.51 -27.61 22.81
N TYR A 36 21.12 -28.69 22.33
CA TYR A 36 21.24 -29.02 20.92
C TYR A 36 20.33 -30.21 20.56
N CYS A 37 19.44 -30.03 19.58
CA CYS A 37 18.49 -31.05 19.13
C CYS A 37 18.58 -31.31 17.62
N LEU A 38 18.76 -32.58 17.26
CA LEU A 38 18.49 -33.09 15.92
C LEU A 38 17.33 -34.09 15.96
N VAL A 39 16.38 -33.96 15.03
CA VAL A 39 15.28 -34.91 14.89
C VAL A 39 15.22 -35.37 13.44
N ASN A 40 15.31 -36.68 13.26
CA ASN A 40 15.47 -37.34 11.96
C ASN A 40 14.54 -38.55 11.87
N ASP A 41 14.32 -39.04 10.65
CA ASP A 41 13.64 -40.30 10.35
C ASP A 41 12.36 -40.50 11.18
N LYS A 42 11.43 -39.54 11.07
CA LYS A 42 10.14 -39.49 11.79
C LYS A 42 10.24 -39.48 13.32
N GLY A 43 11.41 -39.20 13.87
CA GLY A 43 11.59 -39.00 15.30
C GLY A 43 10.71 -37.87 15.82
N LYS A 44 10.42 -37.92 17.12
CA LYS A 44 9.60 -36.93 17.81
C LYS A 44 10.28 -36.44 19.08
N LEU A 45 10.45 -35.14 19.20
CA LEU A 45 10.93 -34.49 20.42
C LEU A 45 9.79 -33.66 21.03
N ILE A 46 9.62 -33.78 22.34
CA ILE A 46 8.71 -32.94 23.12
C ILE A 46 9.52 -32.29 24.24
N ILE A 47 9.44 -30.97 24.34
CA ILE A 47 9.98 -30.19 25.45
C ILE A 47 8.81 -29.39 26.04
N SER A 48 8.53 -29.57 27.33
CA SER A 48 7.39 -28.92 27.98
C SER A 48 7.76 -28.36 29.35
N SER A 49 7.11 -27.26 29.73
CA SER A 49 7.25 -26.64 31.06
C SER A 49 8.72 -26.37 31.43
N ALA A 50 9.50 -25.89 30.47
CA ALA A 50 10.96 -25.77 30.58
C ALA A 50 11.41 -24.33 30.86
N GLN A 51 12.60 -24.17 31.45
CA GLN A 51 13.23 -22.87 31.70
C GLN A 51 14.68 -22.85 31.20
N PHE A 52 15.04 -21.81 30.46
CA PHE A 52 16.38 -21.56 29.94
C PHE A 52 16.84 -20.18 30.40
N LYS A 53 17.90 -20.10 31.21
CA LYS A 53 18.36 -18.83 31.80
C LYS A 53 19.84 -18.62 31.59
N ASN A 54 20.24 -17.46 31.05
CA ASN A 54 21.65 -17.10 30.85
C ASN A 54 22.41 -18.17 30.04
N CYS A 55 21.79 -18.73 29.00
CA CYS A 55 22.45 -19.70 28.13
C CYS A 55 23.12 -18.99 26.95
N THR A 56 24.38 -19.32 26.67
CA THR A 56 25.19 -18.59 25.70
C THR A 56 25.80 -19.51 24.63
N CYS A 57 25.77 -19.03 23.39
CA CYS A 57 26.46 -19.63 22.26
C CYS A 57 27.31 -18.56 21.55
N ILE A 58 28.63 -18.57 21.73
CA ILE A 58 29.48 -17.41 21.36
C ILE A 58 29.52 -17.19 19.83
N ASP A 59 29.81 -18.23 19.06
CA ASP A 59 30.03 -18.14 17.59
C ASP A 59 29.07 -19.05 16.81
N GLY A 60 27.90 -19.34 17.37
CA GLY A 60 27.01 -20.38 16.86
C GLY A 60 25.53 -20.02 16.91
N GLN A 61 24.72 -21.07 16.89
CA GLN A 61 23.28 -21.02 16.66
C GLN A 61 22.54 -21.48 17.91
N GLY A 62 21.52 -20.71 18.32
CA GLY A 62 20.63 -21.06 19.43
C GLY A 62 21.28 -20.82 20.80
N GLY A 63 21.00 -19.69 21.44
CA GLY A 63 21.56 -19.40 22.77
C GLY A 63 20.94 -20.30 23.84
N GLY A 64 19.61 -20.38 23.88
CA GLY A 64 18.88 -21.36 24.69
C GLY A 64 18.81 -22.72 23.99
N ILE A 65 18.20 -22.74 22.81
CA ILE A 65 17.84 -23.98 22.11
C ILE A 65 18.26 -23.91 20.65
N PHE A 66 18.91 -24.97 20.19
CA PHE A 66 19.11 -25.25 18.78
C PHE A 66 18.25 -26.45 18.37
N VAL A 67 17.44 -26.30 17.31
CA VAL A 67 16.61 -27.37 16.75
C VAL A 67 16.85 -27.48 15.24
N ARG A 68 17.08 -28.71 14.77
CA ARG A 68 17.04 -29.04 13.34
C ARG A 68 16.26 -30.32 13.08
N LEU A 69 15.37 -30.24 12.08
CA LEU A 69 14.52 -31.34 11.61
C LEU A 69 14.90 -31.63 10.15
N ASN A 70 15.35 -32.85 9.86
CA ASN A 70 15.91 -33.16 8.54
C ASN A 70 14.93 -33.88 7.60
N ASP A 71 14.10 -34.76 8.13
CA ASP A 71 13.31 -35.70 7.33
C ASP A 71 11.80 -35.47 7.46
N ILE A 72 11.05 -35.92 6.46
CA ILE A 72 9.58 -35.86 6.43
C ILE A 72 9.02 -36.56 7.68
N ASN A 73 7.97 -35.96 8.27
CA ASN A 73 7.34 -36.41 9.51
C ASN A 73 8.22 -36.40 10.76
N SER A 74 9.43 -35.84 10.70
CA SER A 74 10.16 -35.50 11.93
C SER A 74 9.41 -34.37 12.64
N LYS A 75 9.22 -34.50 13.96
CA LYS A 75 8.39 -33.57 14.72
C LYS A 75 9.08 -33.07 15.98
N CYS A 76 8.90 -31.79 16.27
CA CYS A 76 9.33 -31.21 17.53
C CYS A 76 8.20 -30.33 18.09
N PHE A 77 7.91 -30.50 19.37
CA PHE A 77 6.89 -29.73 20.10
C PHE A 77 7.56 -29.08 21.30
N LEU A 78 7.60 -27.75 21.32
CA LEU A 78 8.01 -26.99 22.49
C LEU A 78 6.78 -26.30 23.06
N SER A 79 6.52 -26.50 24.35
CA SER A 79 5.40 -25.84 25.03
C SER A 79 5.76 -25.25 26.40
N GLU A 80 5.04 -24.21 26.81
CA GLU A 80 5.09 -23.65 28.17
C GLU A 80 6.52 -23.36 28.63
N THR A 81 7.32 -22.70 27.80
CA THR A 81 8.76 -22.56 28.03
C THR A 81 9.16 -21.10 28.22
N GLU A 82 9.96 -20.84 29.26
CA GLU A 82 10.56 -19.54 29.53
C GLU A 82 12.03 -19.52 29.08
N ILE A 83 12.42 -18.50 28.31
CA ILE A 83 13.79 -18.30 27.83
C ILE A 83 14.23 -16.88 28.17
N GLU A 84 15.21 -16.75 29.04
CA GLU A 84 15.62 -15.47 29.61
C GLU A 84 17.12 -15.25 29.47
N ASN A 85 17.52 -14.06 29.01
CA ASN A 85 18.92 -13.62 28.93
C ASN A 85 19.81 -14.59 28.12
N CYS A 86 19.24 -15.24 27.11
CA CYS A 86 19.98 -16.16 26.25
C CYS A 86 20.59 -15.42 25.07
N THR A 87 21.81 -15.80 24.69
CA THR A 87 22.59 -15.05 23.70
C THR A 87 23.24 -15.96 22.67
N SER A 88 23.22 -15.58 21.38
CA SER A 88 23.94 -16.31 20.34
C SER A 88 24.42 -15.43 19.18
N SER A 89 25.07 -16.01 18.16
CA SER A 89 25.24 -15.29 16.89
C SER A 89 23.95 -15.27 16.07
N ILE A 90 23.18 -16.36 16.09
CA ILE A 90 21.92 -16.51 15.34
C ILE A 90 20.88 -17.23 16.20
N GLY A 91 19.70 -16.61 16.40
CA GLY A 91 18.66 -17.13 17.27
C GLY A 91 19.07 -17.05 18.74
N GLY A 92 18.97 -15.87 19.36
CA GLY A 92 19.47 -15.65 20.72
C GLY A 92 18.77 -16.53 21.74
N GLY A 93 17.44 -16.65 21.65
CA GLY A 93 16.67 -17.65 22.41
C GLY A 93 16.69 -19.01 21.71
N ILE A 94 16.08 -19.08 20.54
CA ILE A 94 15.92 -20.31 19.76
C ILE A 94 16.43 -20.13 18.33
N PHE A 95 17.20 -21.10 17.87
CA PHE A 95 17.46 -21.32 16.45
C PHE A 95 16.71 -22.56 15.98
N ALA A 96 15.89 -22.44 14.94
CA ALA A 96 15.15 -23.55 14.34
C ALA A 96 15.33 -23.61 12.82
N ARG A 97 15.73 -24.80 12.34
CA ARG A 97 15.85 -25.12 10.91
C ARG A 97 15.06 -26.37 10.54
N LEU A 98 14.09 -26.21 9.64
CA LEU A 98 13.36 -27.30 9.01
C LEU A 98 13.94 -27.52 7.61
N ASN A 99 14.64 -28.64 7.40
CA ASN A 99 14.86 -29.14 6.05
C ASN A 99 13.61 -29.88 5.55
N ASN A 100 12.92 -30.56 6.46
CA ASN A 100 11.56 -31.12 6.34
C ASN A 100 10.93 -31.19 7.75
N GLY A 101 9.65 -31.53 7.83
CA GLY A 101 8.99 -31.87 9.08
C GLY A 101 8.21 -30.71 9.71
N GLU A 102 7.92 -30.84 11.00
CA GLU A 102 7.02 -29.93 11.71
C GLU A 102 7.63 -29.50 13.06
N LEU A 103 7.64 -28.19 13.33
CA LEU A 103 7.97 -27.64 14.64
C LEU A 103 6.79 -26.80 15.14
N GLN A 104 6.27 -27.16 16.31
CA GLN A 104 5.28 -26.36 17.03
C GLN A 104 5.91 -25.67 18.24
N LEU A 105 5.65 -24.37 18.38
CA LEU A 105 6.07 -23.54 19.51
C LEU A 105 4.83 -22.94 20.16
N ASN A 106 4.45 -23.41 21.34
CA ASN A 106 3.21 -23.00 22.00
C ASN A 106 3.44 -22.47 23.43
N GLY A 107 2.96 -21.28 23.78
CA GLY A 107 3.11 -20.79 25.16
C GLY A 107 4.57 -20.49 25.51
N ILE A 108 5.32 -19.89 24.59
CA ILE A 108 6.75 -19.60 24.76
C ILE A 108 6.93 -18.14 25.15
N ASN A 109 7.64 -17.89 26.25
CA ASN A 109 7.99 -16.55 26.69
C ASN A 109 9.49 -16.32 26.58
N MET A 110 9.92 -15.38 25.75
CA MET A 110 11.31 -14.98 25.59
C MET A 110 11.51 -13.56 26.08
N ASN A 111 12.45 -13.36 27.01
CA ASN A 111 12.78 -12.03 27.52
C ASN A 111 14.28 -11.79 27.45
N ASN A 112 14.65 -10.63 26.91
CA ASN A 112 16.04 -10.16 26.83
C ASN A 112 16.98 -11.18 26.14
N CYS A 113 16.50 -11.81 25.08
CA CYS A 113 17.31 -12.69 24.25
C CYS A 113 17.97 -11.90 23.13
N THR A 114 19.27 -12.09 22.91
CA THR A 114 20.01 -11.27 21.94
C THR A 114 20.80 -12.11 20.97
N SER A 115 20.81 -11.74 19.69
CA SER A 115 21.75 -12.30 18.73
C SER A 115 22.59 -11.21 18.07
N THR A 116 23.81 -11.54 17.65
CA THR A 116 24.67 -10.57 16.94
C THR A 116 24.39 -10.51 15.45
N GLN A 117 23.50 -11.35 14.91
CA GLN A 117 23.12 -11.36 13.50
C GLN A 117 21.60 -11.42 13.37
N ASN A 118 21.01 -12.62 13.27
CA ASN A 118 19.61 -12.78 12.89
C ASN A 118 18.78 -13.41 14.02
N GLY A 119 17.61 -12.84 14.30
CA GLY A 119 16.64 -13.33 15.27
C GLY A 119 17.12 -13.19 16.70
N GLY A 120 16.81 -12.07 17.37
CA GLY A 120 17.23 -11.87 18.76
C GLY A 120 16.56 -12.88 19.71
N GLY A 121 15.25 -13.04 19.58
CA GLY A 121 14.50 -14.11 20.25
C GLY A 121 14.58 -15.42 19.46
N LEU A 122 14.07 -15.39 18.23
CA LEU A 122 13.80 -16.59 17.44
C LEU A 122 14.33 -16.45 16.00
N TYR A 123 15.04 -17.47 15.56
CA TYR A 123 15.43 -17.64 14.16
C TYR A 123 14.72 -18.85 13.55
N LEU A 124 14.08 -18.66 12.40
CA LEU A 124 13.34 -19.67 11.66
C LEU A 124 13.85 -19.79 10.22
N TYR A 125 14.08 -21.01 9.77
CA TYR A 125 14.41 -21.30 8.38
C TYR A 125 13.73 -22.56 7.88
N THR A 126 13.06 -22.47 6.72
CA THR A 126 12.49 -23.62 6.00
C THR A 126 13.17 -23.82 4.65
N GLN A 127 13.37 -25.08 4.26
CA GLN A 127 14.03 -25.43 3.00
C GLN A 127 13.12 -26.13 1.97
N ALA A 128 12.05 -26.81 2.40
CA ALA A 128 11.22 -27.64 1.52
C ALA A 128 9.71 -27.47 1.77
N ALA A 129 8.89 -27.78 0.76
CA ALA A 129 7.42 -27.65 0.82
C ALA A 129 6.73 -28.35 2.01
N ASN A 130 7.32 -29.43 2.56
CA ASN A 130 6.77 -30.17 3.70
C ASN A 130 7.11 -29.55 5.06
N CYS A 131 7.85 -28.43 5.09
CA CYS A 131 8.18 -27.74 6.33
C CYS A 131 6.95 -27.01 6.87
N LEU A 132 6.67 -27.18 8.16
CA LEU A 132 5.65 -26.41 8.87
C LEU A 132 6.20 -25.90 10.20
N PHE A 133 6.25 -24.58 10.35
CA PHE A 133 6.34 -23.92 11.65
C PHE A 133 4.94 -23.49 12.08
N THR A 134 4.52 -23.89 13.28
CA THR A 134 3.30 -23.37 13.91
C THR A 134 3.66 -22.70 15.23
N ILE A 135 3.40 -21.41 15.33
CA ILE A 135 3.68 -20.60 16.51
C ILE A 135 2.35 -20.11 17.09
N SER A 136 2.14 -20.39 18.38
CA SER A 136 0.96 -19.98 19.13
C SER A 136 1.34 -19.48 20.52
N GLU A 137 0.63 -18.47 21.01
CA GLU A 137 0.73 -18.00 22.40
C GLU A 137 2.18 -17.68 22.78
N MET A 138 2.83 -16.87 21.94
CA MET A 138 4.24 -16.52 22.09
C MET A 138 4.38 -15.07 22.50
N LEU A 139 5.23 -14.81 23.50
CA LEU A 139 5.64 -13.48 23.94
C LEU A 139 7.14 -13.35 23.74
N ILE A 140 7.58 -12.32 23.02
CA ILE A 140 9.00 -11.96 22.89
C ILE A 140 9.17 -10.50 23.32
N GLN A 141 10.00 -10.26 24.31
CA GLN A 141 10.24 -8.93 24.86
C GLN A 141 11.73 -8.60 24.91
N LYS A 142 12.06 -7.32 24.65
CA LYS A 142 13.41 -6.77 24.83
C LYS A 142 14.50 -7.55 24.11
N SER A 143 14.13 -8.22 23.02
CA SER A 143 15.02 -9.09 22.27
C SER A 143 15.54 -8.33 21.07
N ASN A 144 16.85 -8.45 20.81
CA ASN A 144 17.54 -7.58 19.88
C ASN A 144 18.51 -8.36 18.99
N SER A 145 18.66 -7.90 17.75
CA SER A 145 19.61 -8.47 16.78
C SER A 145 19.93 -7.47 15.66
N ASP A 146 20.85 -7.79 14.76
CA ASP A 146 21.04 -6.97 13.56
C ASP A 146 19.82 -7.10 12.62
N VAL A 147 19.25 -8.29 12.47
CA VAL A 147 18.07 -8.51 11.62
C VAL A 147 17.01 -9.29 12.38
N GLY A 148 15.78 -8.78 12.42
CA GLY A 148 14.64 -9.40 13.11
C GLY A 148 14.80 -9.40 14.63
N GLY A 149 14.58 -8.27 15.29
CA GLY A 149 14.91 -8.08 16.71
C GLY A 149 14.26 -9.14 17.61
N GLY A 150 12.96 -9.36 17.43
CA GLY A 150 12.26 -10.50 18.03
C GLY A 150 12.42 -11.77 17.20
N ILE A 151 11.96 -11.73 15.95
CA ILE A 151 11.92 -12.89 15.04
C ILE A 151 12.62 -12.57 13.72
N TYR A 152 13.49 -13.48 13.29
CA TYR A 152 13.91 -13.59 11.90
C TYR A 152 13.34 -14.88 11.29
N ALA A 153 12.72 -14.77 10.13
CA ALA A 153 12.19 -15.90 9.39
C ALA A 153 12.62 -15.83 7.91
N SER A 154 13.25 -16.90 7.43
CA SER A 154 13.53 -17.10 6.00
C SER A 154 12.80 -18.36 5.52
N ILE A 155 11.73 -18.14 4.75
CA ILE A 155 10.80 -19.18 4.34
C ILE A 155 11.02 -19.45 2.85
N SER A 156 11.83 -20.46 2.55
CA SER A 156 12.14 -20.80 1.16
C SER A 156 10.97 -21.49 0.49
N GLU A 157 10.52 -22.58 1.09
CA GLU A 157 9.31 -23.32 0.76
C GLU A 157 8.61 -23.71 2.07
N GLY A 158 7.40 -24.26 2.00
CA GLY A 158 6.65 -24.68 3.18
C GLY A 158 5.95 -23.50 3.85
N ASN A 159 5.56 -23.68 5.12
CA ASN A 159 4.61 -22.80 5.78
C ASN A 159 5.14 -22.32 7.14
N LEU A 160 4.91 -21.04 7.42
CA LEU A 160 5.02 -20.43 8.75
C LEU A 160 3.65 -19.90 9.15
N GLU A 161 3.10 -20.41 10.25
CA GLU A 161 1.82 -19.99 10.80
C GLU A 161 2.04 -19.31 12.16
N LEU A 162 1.59 -18.07 12.29
CA LEU A 162 1.74 -17.25 13.49
C LEU A 162 0.37 -16.93 14.08
N ASN A 163 0.12 -17.29 15.34
CA ASN A 163 -1.13 -16.99 16.05
C ASN A 163 -0.82 -16.51 17.47
N LYS A 164 -1.62 -15.59 18.01
CA LYS A 164 -1.49 -15.10 19.40
C LYS A 164 -0.04 -14.75 19.76
N LEU A 165 0.58 -13.93 18.92
CA LEU A 165 1.99 -13.55 19.02
C LEU A 165 2.09 -12.11 19.50
N THR A 166 2.84 -11.88 20.57
CA THR A 166 3.16 -10.55 21.07
C THR A 166 4.66 -10.31 21.01
N ILE A 167 5.09 -9.25 20.34
CA ILE A 167 6.49 -8.81 20.28
C ILE A 167 6.57 -7.38 20.78
N GLN A 168 7.40 -7.15 21.80
CA GLN A 168 7.48 -5.85 22.47
C GLN A 168 8.91 -5.40 22.72
N ASP A 169 9.13 -4.10 22.60
CA ASP A 169 10.38 -3.43 22.98
C ASP A 169 11.63 -4.06 22.30
N CYS A 170 11.46 -4.59 21.09
CA CYS A 170 12.53 -5.24 20.33
C CYS A 170 13.18 -4.26 19.35
N GLN A 171 14.47 -4.43 19.11
CA GLN A 171 15.24 -3.54 18.23
C GLN A 171 16.12 -4.31 17.25
N SER A 172 16.24 -3.78 16.04
CA SER A 172 17.19 -4.30 15.06
C SER A 172 17.67 -3.26 14.06
N PHE A 173 18.51 -3.65 13.10
CA PHE A 173 18.80 -2.84 11.91
C PHE A 173 17.73 -3.04 10.82
N SER A 174 17.14 -4.24 10.68
CA SER A 174 16.01 -4.47 9.76
C SER A 174 14.93 -5.34 10.40
N GLY A 175 13.67 -4.91 10.35
CA GLY A 175 12.56 -5.59 11.01
C GLY A 175 12.70 -5.53 12.53
N GLY A 176 12.41 -4.36 13.13
CA GLY A 176 12.66 -4.12 14.57
C GLY A 176 12.01 -5.17 15.48
N GLY A 177 10.79 -5.59 15.15
CA GLY A 177 10.12 -6.74 15.76
C GLY A 177 10.34 -8.03 14.96
N ILE A 178 9.89 -8.05 13.71
CA ILE A 178 9.90 -9.23 12.84
C ILE A 178 10.56 -8.90 11.51
N HIS A 179 11.40 -9.81 11.03
CA HIS A 179 11.94 -9.79 9.68
C HIS A 179 11.59 -11.09 8.95
N ILE A 180 10.85 -10.99 7.85
CA ILE A 180 10.44 -12.13 7.01
C ILE A 180 11.04 -11.97 5.61
N ILE A 181 11.68 -13.04 5.14
CA ILE A 181 12.07 -13.22 3.74
C ILE A 181 11.34 -14.43 3.19
N ILE A 182 10.57 -14.25 2.13
CA ILE A 182 9.99 -15.32 1.33
C ILE A 182 10.92 -15.54 0.14
N VAL A 183 11.43 -16.77 -0.05
CA VAL A 183 12.46 -17.00 -1.07
C VAL A 183 11.89 -17.62 -2.34
N VAL A 184 11.25 -18.78 -2.27
CA VAL A 184 10.70 -19.47 -3.46
C VAL A 184 9.18 -19.45 -3.37
N SER A 185 8.55 -20.57 -2.99
CA SER A 185 7.10 -20.71 -2.82
C SER A 185 6.68 -20.72 -1.35
N GLY A 186 7.50 -20.09 -0.50
CA GLY A 186 7.26 -19.97 0.92
C GLY A 186 5.92 -19.29 1.23
N LYS A 187 5.24 -19.80 2.24
CA LYS A 187 3.95 -19.27 2.70
C LYS A 187 4.07 -18.80 4.14
N VAL A 188 3.66 -17.57 4.38
CA VAL A 188 3.58 -17.02 5.73
C VAL A 188 2.15 -16.61 5.99
N SER A 189 1.55 -17.17 7.04
CA SER A 189 0.24 -16.78 7.53
C SER A 189 0.39 -16.16 8.91
N PHE A 190 -0.05 -14.92 9.02
CA PHE A 190 -0.45 -14.40 10.31
C PHE A 190 -1.92 -14.74 10.51
N GLY A 191 -2.25 -15.16 11.71
CA GLY A 191 -3.61 -15.43 12.16
C GLY A 191 -4.08 -14.38 13.15
N GLN A 192 -4.80 -14.81 14.19
CA GLN A 192 -5.47 -13.89 15.10
C GLN A 192 -4.55 -13.41 16.24
N GLU A 193 -4.87 -12.24 16.79
CA GLU A 193 -4.25 -11.70 18.01
C GLU A 193 -2.74 -11.50 17.90
N ILE A 194 -2.30 -10.84 16.82
CA ILE A 194 -0.89 -10.47 16.63
C ILE A 194 -0.69 -9.04 17.12
N LEU A 195 0.27 -8.82 18.02
CA LEU A 195 0.66 -7.51 18.53
C LEU A 195 2.16 -7.30 18.36
N ILE A 196 2.56 -6.26 17.64
CA ILE A 196 3.95 -5.79 17.55
C ILE A 196 3.98 -4.37 18.10
N GLN A 197 4.68 -4.14 19.22
CA GLN A 197 4.57 -2.87 19.93
C GLN A 197 5.92 -2.35 20.40
N ASN A 198 6.14 -1.04 20.28
CA ASN A 198 7.35 -0.34 20.71
C ASN A 198 8.65 -0.91 20.10
N CYS A 199 8.55 -1.52 18.91
CA CYS A 199 9.73 -2.00 18.21
C CYS A 199 10.38 -0.88 17.38
N SER A 200 11.70 -0.91 17.24
CA SER A 200 12.39 0.17 16.54
C SER A 200 13.64 -0.26 15.77
N ILE A 201 14.02 0.57 14.80
CA ILE A 201 15.33 0.49 14.15
C ILE A 201 16.40 1.20 14.99
N SER A 202 17.56 0.57 15.14
CA SER A 202 18.65 1.03 16.01
C SER A 202 19.78 1.79 15.29
N GLN A 203 19.82 1.75 13.94
CA GLN A 203 20.95 2.24 13.14
C GLN A 203 20.51 2.84 11.79
N ASP A 204 21.36 3.70 11.21
CA ASP A 204 21.19 4.33 9.90
C ASP A 204 20.99 3.32 8.76
N ASN A 205 20.12 3.63 7.79
CA ASN A 205 19.74 2.77 6.65
C ASN A 205 18.93 1.51 6.99
N GLY A 206 18.54 1.34 8.25
CA GLY A 206 17.62 0.28 8.61
C GLY A 206 16.20 0.50 8.09
N VAL A 207 15.40 -0.56 8.04
CA VAL A 207 14.06 -0.57 7.43
C VAL A 207 13.06 -1.40 8.24
N GLY A 208 11.80 -0.97 8.29
CA GLY A 208 10.71 -1.73 8.94
C GLY A 208 10.80 -1.74 10.46
N GLY A 209 10.35 -0.67 11.13
CA GLY A 209 10.44 -0.53 12.59
C GLY A 209 9.69 -1.62 13.37
N GLY A 210 8.52 -2.06 12.88
CA GLY A 210 7.79 -3.19 13.44
C GLY A 210 8.05 -4.49 12.68
N LEU A 211 7.73 -4.48 11.38
CA LEU A 211 7.71 -5.64 10.51
C LEU A 211 8.42 -5.34 9.19
N PHE A 212 9.29 -6.23 8.76
CA PHE A 212 9.89 -6.24 7.44
C PHE A 212 9.44 -7.49 6.68
N ILE A 213 9.03 -7.33 5.42
CA ILE A 213 8.67 -8.42 4.51
C ILE A 213 9.37 -8.19 3.17
N SER A 214 10.07 -9.20 2.65
CA SER A 214 10.54 -9.18 1.28
C SER A 214 10.36 -10.51 0.58
N SER A 215 10.23 -10.47 -0.75
CA SER A 215 10.32 -11.66 -1.59
C SER A 215 11.61 -11.65 -2.44
N LEU A 216 12.17 -12.82 -2.73
CA LEU A 216 13.39 -12.98 -3.54
C LEU A 216 13.23 -13.87 -4.78
N ALA A 217 12.09 -14.55 -4.96
CA ALA A 217 11.80 -15.33 -6.17
C ALA A 217 10.29 -15.58 -6.33
N SER A 218 9.93 -16.36 -7.35
CA SER A 218 8.56 -16.42 -7.83
C SER A 218 7.59 -17.26 -7.01
N GLY A 219 6.37 -16.74 -6.86
CA GLY A 219 5.23 -17.47 -6.30
C GLY A 219 5.15 -17.51 -4.77
N GLY A 220 5.85 -16.61 -4.09
CA GLY A 220 5.72 -16.40 -2.66
C GLY A 220 4.35 -15.86 -2.27
N ILE A 221 3.81 -16.31 -1.13
CA ILE A 221 2.51 -15.83 -0.61
C ILE A 221 2.68 -15.42 0.86
N CYS A 222 2.35 -14.17 1.17
CA CYS A 222 2.22 -13.70 2.54
C CYS A 222 0.77 -13.30 2.80
N THR A 223 0.05 -14.10 3.58
CA THR A 223 -1.30 -13.75 3.99
C THR A 223 -1.24 -13.21 5.41
N ILE A 224 -1.59 -11.94 5.55
CA ILE A 224 -1.72 -11.24 6.80
C ILE A 224 -3.21 -11.22 7.14
N SER A 225 -3.67 -12.38 7.63
CA SER A 225 -5.08 -12.65 7.92
C SER A 225 -5.40 -12.57 9.40
N GLY A 226 -6.52 -11.92 9.76
CA GLY A 226 -6.87 -11.75 11.18
C GLY A 226 -6.19 -10.54 11.83
N SER A 227 -6.62 -10.21 13.05
CA SER A 227 -6.30 -8.95 13.71
C SER A 227 -4.82 -8.81 14.04
N ILE A 228 -4.09 -8.06 13.22
CA ILE A 228 -2.74 -7.59 13.51
C ILE A 228 -2.77 -6.14 13.96
N ILE A 229 -2.12 -5.87 15.08
CA ILE A 229 -1.95 -4.54 15.62
C ILE A 229 -0.44 -4.25 15.70
N ILE A 230 0.01 -3.19 15.03
CA ILE A 230 1.37 -2.67 15.14
C ILE A 230 1.29 -1.27 15.73
N GLU A 231 1.89 -1.06 16.90
CA GLU A 231 1.75 0.19 17.65
C GLU A 231 3.07 0.76 18.12
N ASN A 232 3.21 2.09 18.00
CA ASN A 232 4.38 2.84 18.47
C ASN A 232 5.70 2.30 17.88
N CYS A 233 5.65 1.71 16.70
CA CYS A 233 6.83 1.24 16.00
C CYS A 233 7.50 2.37 15.23
N THR A 234 8.83 2.43 15.29
CA THR A 234 9.56 3.58 14.76
C THR A 234 10.78 3.21 13.93
N ASN A 235 10.99 3.96 12.86
CA ASN A 235 12.22 3.98 12.11
C ASN A 235 12.69 5.44 11.92
N LEU A 236 13.44 5.95 12.90
CA LEU A 236 13.97 7.33 12.86
C LEU A 236 15.20 7.48 11.94
N PHE A 237 15.52 6.44 11.17
CA PHE A 237 16.75 6.33 10.38
C PHE A 237 16.49 5.98 8.91
N GLY A 238 15.24 5.68 8.56
CA GLY A 238 14.90 5.09 7.28
C GLY A 238 13.40 5.07 7.00
N GLN A 239 12.99 4.03 6.28
CA GLN A 239 11.66 3.82 5.71
C GLN A 239 10.85 2.79 6.48
N GLY A 240 9.52 2.91 6.43
CA GLY A 240 8.59 1.94 7.01
C GLY A 240 8.63 1.95 8.54
N GLY A 241 7.92 2.90 9.16
CA GLY A 241 7.88 3.01 10.63
C GLY A 241 7.21 1.79 11.26
N GLY A 242 6.04 1.41 10.74
CA GLY A 242 5.34 0.18 11.11
C GLY A 242 5.83 -1.00 10.28
N ILE A 243 5.56 -0.97 8.98
CA ILE A 243 5.87 -2.04 8.04
C ILE A 243 6.75 -1.52 6.90
N TYR A 244 7.75 -2.31 6.54
CA TYR A 244 8.44 -2.19 5.26
C TYR A 244 8.17 -3.45 4.44
N THR A 245 7.73 -3.29 3.20
CA THR A 245 7.51 -4.40 2.30
C THR A 245 8.01 -4.12 0.88
N SER A 246 8.75 -5.08 0.33
CA SER A 246 9.30 -5.05 -1.02
C SER A 246 9.04 -6.39 -1.69
N THR A 247 8.12 -6.41 -2.65
CA THR A 247 7.68 -7.64 -3.33
C THR A 247 7.98 -7.59 -4.81
N SER A 248 8.48 -8.72 -5.32
CA SER A 248 8.77 -8.92 -6.73
C SER A 248 8.40 -10.37 -7.13
N TYR A 249 8.54 -10.70 -8.42
CA TYR A 249 8.31 -12.04 -8.97
C TYR A 249 6.91 -12.65 -8.68
N ASN A 250 5.80 -11.99 -9.00
CA ASN A 250 4.43 -12.52 -8.78
C ASN A 250 4.13 -12.86 -7.31
N THR A 251 4.72 -12.09 -6.38
CA THR A 251 4.45 -12.29 -4.95
C THR A 251 3.10 -11.70 -4.58
N GLN A 252 2.34 -12.41 -3.75
CA GLN A 252 1.05 -11.95 -3.26
C GLN A 252 1.11 -11.62 -1.78
N ILE A 253 0.69 -10.40 -1.42
CA ILE A 253 0.46 -9.99 -0.03
C ILE A 253 -1.00 -9.61 0.16
N GLU A 254 -1.62 -10.09 1.24
CA GLU A 254 -2.99 -9.72 1.58
C GLU A 254 -3.08 -9.28 3.05
N PHE A 255 -3.60 -8.07 3.28
CA PHE A 255 -3.98 -7.55 4.60
C PHE A 255 -5.50 -7.51 4.70
N THR A 256 -6.10 -8.18 5.68
CA THR A 256 -7.57 -8.22 5.85
C THR A 256 -8.08 -7.50 7.10
N GLN A 257 -7.26 -7.44 8.16
CA GLN A 257 -7.61 -6.82 9.44
C GLN A 257 -6.35 -6.31 10.13
N MET A 258 -5.92 -5.09 9.79
CA MET A 258 -4.67 -4.53 10.27
C MET A 258 -4.91 -3.18 10.93
N THR A 259 -4.30 -2.95 12.09
CA THR A 259 -4.23 -1.63 12.72
C THR A 259 -2.78 -1.21 12.84
N LEU A 260 -2.41 -0.09 12.22
CA LEU A 260 -1.15 0.61 12.44
C LEU A 260 -1.45 1.87 13.24
N ARG A 261 -0.85 2.01 14.43
CA ARG A 261 -1.08 3.15 15.30
C ARG A 261 0.22 3.78 15.77
N ASN A 262 0.33 5.10 15.66
CA ASN A 262 1.51 5.86 16.12
C ASN A 262 2.82 5.37 15.48
N CYS A 263 2.76 4.83 14.26
CA CYS A 263 3.93 4.36 13.53
C CYS A 263 4.64 5.55 12.88
N THR A 264 5.95 5.65 13.05
CA THR A 264 6.72 6.82 12.59
C THR A 264 7.95 6.41 11.80
N SER A 265 8.13 6.97 10.61
CA SER A 265 9.39 6.90 9.86
C SER A 265 10.00 8.29 9.69
N LYS A 266 11.34 8.35 9.60
CA LYS A 266 12.01 9.60 9.27
C LYS A 266 11.80 9.96 7.81
N PHE A 267 11.98 8.99 6.92
CA PHE A 267 11.79 9.16 5.49
C PHE A 267 10.42 8.65 5.09
N GLU A 268 10.29 7.77 4.11
CA GLU A 268 9.01 7.42 3.52
C GLU A 268 8.24 6.36 4.33
N GLY A 269 6.91 6.41 4.27
CA GLY A 269 6.03 5.37 4.80
C GLY A 269 6.01 5.29 6.33
N GLY A 270 5.29 6.21 6.98
CA GLY A 270 5.18 6.21 8.45
C GLY A 270 4.52 4.94 8.97
N GLY A 271 3.36 4.59 8.40
CA GLY A 271 2.72 3.30 8.60
C GLY A 271 3.39 2.21 7.77
N ILE A 272 3.29 2.30 6.44
CA ILE A 272 3.81 1.31 5.49
C ILE A 272 4.69 1.97 4.42
N PHE A 273 5.84 1.38 4.16
CA PHE A 273 6.57 1.53 2.90
C PHE A 273 6.32 0.30 2.03
N LEU A 274 5.79 0.51 0.81
CA LEU A 274 5.38 -0.54 -0.12
C LEU A 274 6.04 -0.36 -1.49
N THR A 275 6.78 -1.38 -1.93
CA THR A 275 7.25 -1.50 -3.31
C THR A 275 6.75 -2.79 -3.93
N LEU A 276 6.16 -2.67 -5.12
CA LEU A 276 5.66 -3.79 -5.92
C LEU A 276 6.29 -3.75 -7.33
N SER A 277 6.90 -4.85 -7.75
CA SER A 277 7.42 -5.03 -9.11
C SER A 277 7.15 -6.44 -9.64
N GLU A 278 7.44 -6.65 -10.93
CA GLU A 278 7.36 -7.94 -11.64
C GLU A 278 6.06 -8.72 -11.36
N ASP A 279 4.92 -8.15 -11.74
CA ASP A 279 3.58 -8.73 -11.63
C ASP A 279 3.14 -9.08 -10.19
N SER A 280 3.69 -8.40 -9.17
CA SER A 280 3.32 -8.63 -7.77
C SER A 280 1.99 -7.96 -7.41
N GLU A 281 1.31 -8.50 -6.41
CA GLU A 281 -0.01 -8.03 -6.00
C GLU A 281 -0.08 -7.82 -4.49
N THR A 282 -0.66 -6.69 -4.08
CA THR A 282 -1.04 -6.44 -2.69
C THR A 282 -2.51 -6.08 -2.59
N LEU A 283 -3.23 -6.76 -1.70
CA LEU A 283 -4.61 -6.47 -1.35
C LEU A 283 -4.65 -5.92 0.08
N ILE A 284 -5.23 -4.75 0.28
CA ILE A 284 -5.52 -4.19 1.60
C ILE A 284 -7.03 -4.05 1.70
N ARG A 285 -7.65 -5.00 2.38
CA ARG A 285 -9.11 -5.06 2.49
C ARG A 285 -9.57 -5.33 3.92
N GLY A 286 -10.87 -5.37 4.11
CA GLY A 286 -11.49 -5.53 5.41
C GLY A 286 -11.17 -4.37 6.36
N GLN A 287 -11.21 -4.65 7.66
CA GLN A 287 -11.04 -3.64 8.71
C GLN A 287 -9.57 -3.25 8.87
N CYS A 288 -9.06 -2.42 7.96
CA CYS A 288 -7.72 -1.88 8.01
C CYS A 288 -7.73 -0.41 8.46
N LEU A 289 -6.90 -0.08 9.46
CA LEU A 289 -6.80 1.24 10.06
C LEU A 289 -5.34 1.70 10.12
N PHE A 290 -5.08 2.90 9.61
CA PHE A 290 -3.85 3.65 9.77
C PHE A 290 -4.19 4.88 10.62
N ASP A 291 -3.68 4.94 11.84
CA ASP A 291 -4.06 5.92 12.85
C ASP A 291 -2.82 6.65 13.39
N ASN A 292 -2.75 7.95 13.15
CA ASN A 292 -1.64 8.78 13.62
C ASN A 292 -0.26 8.26 13.13
N CYS A 293 -0.18 7.88 11.86
CA CYS A 293 1.06 7.47 11.23
C CYS A 293 1.79 8.66 10.60
N THR A 294 3.10 8.75 10.79
CA THR A 294 3.88 9.94 10.41
C THR A 294 5.14 9.60 9.62
N SER A 295 5.29 10.26 8.47
CA SER A 295 6.57 10.43 7.78
C SER A 295 7.10 11.82 8.14
N ILE A 296 8.24 11.92 8.81
CA ILE A 296 8.71 13.20 9.38
C ILE A 296 9.22 14.14 8.28
N ASP A 297 10.16 13.66 7.48
CA ASP A 297 10.91 14.50 6.53
C ASP A 297 10.50 14.26 5.07
N GLN A 298 9.64 13.27 4.78
CA GLN A 298 9.32 12.87 3.41
C GLN A 298 7.82 12.57 3.20
N SER A 299 7.48 11.46 2.55
CA SER A 299 6.16 11.25 1.93
C SER A 299 5.45 10.01 2.48
N GLY A 300 4.13 10.01 2.43
CA GLY A 300 3.29 8.87 2.80
C GLY A 300 3.23 8.64 4.30
N GLY A 301 2.45 9.47 5.01
CA GLY A 301 2.36 9.37 6.47
C GLY A 301 1.74 8.04 6.90
N GLY A 302 0.60 7.70 6.30
CA GLY A 302 0.03 6.36 6.39
C GLY A 302 0.80 5.35 5.54
N MET A 303 0.91 5.63 4.23
CA MET A 303 1.51 4.70 3.28
C MET A 303 2.27 5.42 2.17
N PHE A 304 3.47 4.92 1.88
CA PHE A 304 4.25 5.26 0.69
C PHE A 304 4.28 4.07 -0.26
N ILE A 305 4.03 4.32 -1.55
CA ILE A 305 3.81 3.28 -2.56
C ILE A 305 4.68 3.56 -3.78
N VAL A 306 5.41 2.54 -4.24
CA VAL A 306 6.03 2.48 -5.57
C VAL A 306 5.52 1.24 -6.29
N ILE A 307 4.99 1.40 -7.49
CA ILE A 307 4.41 0.30 -8.26
C ILE A 307 4.95 0.27 -9.70
N GLU A 308 5.51 -0.88 -10.08
CA GLU A 308 6.22 -1.12 -11.33
C GLU A 308 5.68 -2.38 -12.03
N ASP A 309 5.98 -2.55 -13.32
CA ASP A 309 5.81 -3.81 -14.08
C ASP A 309 4.44 -4.51 -13.89
N ASN A 310 3.34 -3.86 -14.27
CA ASN A 310 1.96 -4.37 -14.22
C ASN A 310 1.48 -4.83 -12.82
N SER A 311 2.28 -4.55 -11.77
CA SER A 311 1.95 -4.90 -10.40
C SER A 311 0.68 -4.18 -9.95
N LYS A 312 0.02 -4.72 -8.90
CA LYS A 312 -1.32 -4.30 -8.51
C LYS A 312 -1.45 -4.03 -7.02
N LEU A 313 -2.09 -2.91 -6.70
CA LEU A 313 -2.55 -2.60 -5.35
C LEU A 313 -4.06 -2.36 -5.38
N GLU A 314 -4.80 -3.16 -4.61
CA GLU A 314 -6.23 -2.90 -4.36
C GLU A 314 -6.46 -2.58 -2.89
N MET A 315 -7.20 -1.50 -2.64
CA MET A 315 -7.79 -1.16 -1.36
C MET A 315 -9.31 -1.29 -1.45
N SER A 316 -9.94 -2.02 -0.52
CA SER A 316 -11.39 -2.24 -0.52
C SER A 316 -11.94 -2.60 0.88
N GLU A 317 -13.26 -2.70 1.01
CA GLU A 317 -13.91 -3.28 2.19
C GLU A 317 -13.56 -2.61 3.56
N SER A 318 -13.64 -1.28 3.69
CA SER A 318 -13.47 -0.52 4.95
C SER A 318 -12.02 -0.24 5.39
N VAL A 319 -11.21 0.32 4.49
CA VAL A 319 -9.88 0.86 4.83
C VAL A 319 -10.00 2.30 5.34
N VAL A 320 -9.31 2.63 6.44
CA VAL A 320 -9.33 3.97 7.03
C VAL A 320 -7.91 4.48 7.26
N PHE A 321 -7.64 5.70 6.77
CA PHE A 321 -6.47 6.49 7.14
C PHE A 321 -6.95 7.68 7.95
N GLN A 322 -6.44 7.86 9.16
CA GLN A 322 -6.81 8.98 10.01
C GLN A 322 -5.61 9.60 10.73
N ASN A 323 -5.61 10.93 10.82
CA ASN A 323 -4.57 11.71 11.49
C ASN A 323 -3.14 11.44 10.96
N CYS A 324 -3.01 10.96 9.72
CA CYS A 324 -1.71 10.66 9.15
C CYS A 324 -1.04 11.93 8.61
N THR A 325 0.29 12.05 8.77
CA THR A 325 1.02 13.29 8.46
C THR A 325 2.30 13.03 7.66
N ALA A 326 2.56 13.84 6.64
CA ALA A 326 3.80 13.79 5.84
C ALA A 326 4.13 15.16 5.22
N GLN A 327 5.23 15.29 4.49
CA GLN A 327 5.43 16.43 3.58
C GLN A 327 4.57 16.30 2.32
N LYS A 328 4.41 15.08 1.78
CA LYS A 328 3.52 14.81 0.64
C LYS A 328 2.69 13.57 0.91
N GLY A 329 1.38 13.64 0.69
CA GLY A 329 0.51 12.49 0.89
C GLY A 329 0.38 12.14 2.37
N GLY A 330 -0.42 12.91 3.12
CA GLY A 330 -0.56 12.69 4.56
C GLY A 330 -1.06 11.28 4.87
N GLY A 331 -2.12 10.86 4.19
CA GLY A 331 -2.56 9.46 4.17
C GLY A 331 -1.68 8.62 3.25
N ILE A 332 -1.72 8.88 1.94
CA ILE A 332 -1.05 8.09 0.91
C ILE A 332 -0.15 8.97 0.04
N PHE A 333 1.06 8.51 -0.23
CA PHE A 333 1.86 8.94 -1.36
C PHE A 333 2.07 7.76 -2.32
N ALA A 334 1.87 7.95 -3.62
CA ALA A 334 2.05 6.91 -4.63
C ALA A 334 2.88 7.37 -5.84
N GLN A 335 3.80 6.52 -6.29
CA GLN A 335 4.55 6.63 -7.53
C GLN A 335 4.21 5.46 -8.46
N LEU A 336 3.76 5.78 -9.68
CA LEU A 336 3.38 4.79 -10.68
C LEU A 336 4.36 4.79 -11.87
N HIS A 337 4.98 3.63 -12.08
CA HIS A 337 5.91 3.32 -13.17
C HIS A 337 5.44 2.07 -13.95
N GLY A 338 4.16 2.03 -14.34
CA GLY A 338 3.57 0.94 -15.14
C GLY A 338 2.66 -0.02 -14.37
N GLY A 339 2.35 0.27 -13.11
CA GLY A 339 1.44 -0.55 -12.29
C GLY A 339 -0.01 -0.03 -12.22
N ASN A 340 -0.82 -0.75 -11.44
CA ASN A 340 -2.25 -0.50 -11.24
C ASN A 340 -2.58 -0.22 -9.77
N ILE A 341 -3.28 0.88 -9.47
CA ILE A 341 -3.83 1.16 -8.14
C ILE A 341 -5.35 1.32 -8.23
N SER A 342 -6.07 0.59 -7.38
CA SER A 342 -7.52 0.74 -7.19
C SER A 342 -7.85 0.99 -5.72
N ILE A 343 -8.49 2.14 -5.43
CA ILE A 343 -8.91 2.54 -4.09
C ILE A 343 -10.44 2.57 -4.06
N LYS A 344 -11.03 1.70 -3.24
CA LYS A 344 -12.47 1.55 -3.03
C LYS A 344 -12.78 1.46 -1.54
N SER A 345 -14.01 1.79 -1.15
CA SER A 345 -14.54 1.70 0.22
C SER A 345 -13.52 2.16 1.27
N THR A 346 -12.88 3.30 1.01
CA THR A 346 -11.75 3.83 1.78
C THR A 346 -12.07 5.20 2.32
N THR A 347 -11.79 5.44 3.60
CA THR A 347 -11.94 6.75 4.23
C THR A 347 -10.58 7.36 4.53
N MET A 348 -10.34 8.58 4.05
CA MET A 348 -9.23 9.45 4.46
C MET A 348 -9.80 10.54 5.36
N LYS A 349 -9.32 10.64 6.60
CA LYS A 349 -9.85 11.59 7.59
C LYS A 349 -8.74 12.36 8.31
N GLN A 350 -8.79 13.68 8.30
CA GLN A 350 -7.87 14.50 9.10
C GLN A 350 -6.39 14.23 8.79
N CYS A 351 -6.09 13.74 7.59
CA CYS A 351 -4.72 13.58 7.13
C CYS A 351 -4.16 14.94 6.70
N SER A 352 -2.86 15.17 6.90
CA SER A 352 -2.25 16.47 6.55
C SER A 352 -0.88 16.34 5.90
N ALA A 353 -0.61 17.23 4.94
CA ALA A 353 0.67 17.33 4.27
C ALA A 353 0.96 18.72 3.71
N LEU A 354 2.18 18.97 3.21
CA LEU A 354 2.43 20.19 2.44
C LEU A 354 1.64 20.17 1.14
N ASN A 355 1.56 19.01 0.48
CA ASN A 355 0.69 18.79 -0.68
C ASN A 355 0.04 17.41 -0.61
N GLY A 356 -1.22 17.30 -1.04
CA GLY A 356 -1.95 16.03 -0.99
C GLY A 356 -2.24 15.64 0.46
N GLY A 357 -3.08 16.42 1.15
CA GLY A 357 -3.36 16.18 2.57
C GLY A 357 -3.85 14.76 2.84
N GLY A 358 -4.79 14.28 2.03
CA GLY A 358 -5.17 12.87 1.98
C GLY A 358 -4.21 12.05 1.13
N ILE A 359 -4.17 12.33 -0.16
CA ILE A 359 -3.47 11.53 -1.17
C ILE A 359 -2.58 12.43 -2.03
N TYR A 360 -1.35 11.99 -2.28
CA TYR A 360 -0.49 12.55 -3.32
C TYR A 360 -0.13 11.44 -4.30
N VAL A 361 -0.28 11.68 -5.59
CA VAL A 361 0.06 10.70 -6.64
C VAL A 361 1.00 11.34 -7.65
N GLN A 362 2.05 10.62 -8.01
CA GLN A 362 2.98 10.96 -9.09
C GLN A 362 2.90 9.86 -10.16
N ILE A 363 2.54 10.26 -11.36
CA ILE A 363 2.25 9.37 -12.46
C ILE A 363 3.27 9.61 -13.58
N PHE A 364 4.14 8.63 -13.83
CA PHE A 364 5.08 8.65 -14.95
C PHE A 364 4.49 7.90 -16.15
N PHE A 365 4.22 6.62 -15.93
CA PHE A 365 3.51 5.72 -16.84
C PHE A 365 2.65 4.82 -15.95
N PHE A 366 1.48 4.44 -16.41
CA PHE A 366 0.61 3.56 -15.62
C PHE A 366 -0.32 2.80 -16.56
N GLU A 367 -0.75 1.63 -16.11
CA GLU A 367 -1.83 0.91 -16.77
C GLU A 367 -3.18 1.45 -16.29
N GLN A 368 -3.40 1.56 -14.97
CA GLN A 368 -4.65 2.06 -14.39
C GLN A 368 -4.46 2.78 -13.03
N PHE A 369 -5.20 3.87 -12.82
CA PHE A 369 -5.37 4.49 -11.50
C PHE A 369 -6.85 4.81 -11.25
N LEU A 370 -7.45 4.17 -10.25
CA LEU A 370 -8.88 4.30 -9.95
C LEU A 370 -9.11 4.64 -8.48
N ILE A 371 -9.84 5.70 -8.21
CA ILE A 371 -10.47 5.98 -6.91
C ILE A 371 -11.97 6.02 -7.13
N ASP A 372 -12.74 5.09 -6.58
CA ASP A 372 -14.19 5.03 -6.78
C ASP A 372 -14.88 4.14 -5.74
N ASN A 373 -16.21 4.02 -5.78
CA ASN A 373 -17.01 3.13 -4.95
C ASN A 373 -16.83 3.38 -3.44
N GLU A 374 -17.59 4.32 -2.88
CA GLU A 374 -17.65 4.60 -1.43
C GLU A 374 -16.31 5.11 -0.85
N VAL A 375 -15.62 5.99 -1.57
CA VAL A 375 -14.43 6.67 -1.05
C VAL A 375 -14.82 7.99 -0.41
N LEU A 376 -14.42 8.21 0.84
CA LEU A 376 -14.65 9.47 1.57
C LEU A 376 -13.32 10.15 1.89
N ILE A 377 -13.14 11.39 1.46
CA ILE A 377 -11.98 12.22 1.79
C ILE A 377 -12.47 13.44 2.56
N GLN A 378 -12.23 13.41 3.87
CA GLN A 378 -12.81 14.34 4.81
C GLN A 378 -11.77 15.03 5.71
N GLU A 379 -11.91 16.34 5.89
CA GLU A 379 -11.08 17.13 6.80
C GLU A 379 -9.57 17.00 6.53
N CYS A 380 -9.17 16.60 5.33
CA CYS A 380 -7.78 16.51 4.95
C CYS A 380 -7.23 17.90 4.62
N VAL A 381 -5.97 18.16 4.99
CA VAL A 381 -5.37 19.49 4.95
C VAL A 381 -4.06 19.50 4.16
N ALA A 382 -3.99 20.31 3.12
CA ALA A 382 -2.74 20.75 2.52
C ALA A 382 -2.35 22.12 3.09
N PHE A 383 -1.15 22.24 3.66
CA PHE A 383 -0.67 23.47 4.28
C PHE A 383 0.66 23.94 3.71
N GLY A 384 0.95 25.23 3.82
CA GLY A 384 2.17 25.82 3.30
C GLY A 384 1.92 27.11 2.53
N ALA A 385 3.02 27.78 2.20
CA ALA A 385 3.02 29.04 1.47
C ALA A 385 3.96 28.95 0.26
N GLY A 386 3.77 29.87 -0.69
CA GLY A 386 4.54 29.94 -1.92
C GLY A 386 3.98 29.08 -3.04
N ASP A 387 4.76 28.97 -4.11
CA ASP A 387 4.26 28.51 -5.41
C ASP A 387 4.18 26.98 -5.53
N VAL A 388 4.76 26.24 -4.58
CA VAL A 388 4.91 24.77 -4.66
C VAL A 388 4.23 23.98 -3.54
N ASN A 389 3.73 24.65 -2.49
CA ASN A 389 3.15 23.99 -1.30
C ASN A 389 1.72 24.48 -1.04
N GLY A 390 0.99 23.80 -0.16
CA GLY A 390 -0.36 24.16 0.27
C GLY A 390 -1.44 23.80 -0.75
N ARG A 391 -1.22 22.76 -1.56
CA ARG A 391 -2.10 22.38 -2.67
C ARG A 391 -2.66 20.97 -2.52
N GLY A 392 -3.88 20.74 -2.98
CA GLY A 392 -4.49 19.41 -2.98
C GLY A 392 -4.84 18.94 -1.56
N GLY A 393 -5.79 19.60 -0.90
CA GLY A 393 -6.16 19.25 0.48
C GLY A 393 -6.63 17.80 0.61
N GLY A 394 -7.50 17.37 -0.30
CA GLY A 394 -7.84 15.96 -0.48
C GLY A 394 -6.77 15.21 -1.27
N ILE A 395 -6.60 15.55 -2.55
CA ILE A 395 -5.75 14.85 -3.51
C ILE A 395 -4.85 15.83 -4.24
N TYR A 396 -3.58 15.49 -4.40
CA TYR A 396 -2.65 16.13 -5.33
C TYR A 396 -2.25 15.13 -6.41
N LEU A 397 -2.42 15.49 -7.68
CA LEU A 397 -2.06 14.68 -8.84
C LEU A 397 -0.90 15.36 -9.58
N LYS A 398 0.25 14.68 -9.67
CA LYS A 398 1.38 15.08 -10.51
C LYS A 398 1.49 14.15 -11.71
N LEU A 399 1.23 14.67 -12.90
CA LEU A 399 1.26 13.96 -14.17
C LEU A 399 2.55 14.36 -14.90
N GLU A 400 3.50 13.44 -15.05
CA GLU A 400 4.86 13.75 -15.57
C GLU A 400 4.93 13.71 -17.11
N GLU A 401 4.00 13.02 -17.76
CA GLU A 401 3.93 12.91 -19.22
C GLU A 401 2.53 13.24 -19.76
N GLU A 402 2.38 13.30 -21.10
CA GLU A 402 1.07 13.40 -21.74
C GLU A 402 0.30 12.09 -21.54
N ILE A 403 -0.53 12.08 -20.51
CA ILE A 403 -1.34 10.91 -20.17
C ILE A 403 -2.55 10.84 -21.10
N GLN A 404 -2.55 9.83 -21.98
CA GLN A 404 -3.68 9.51 -22.88
C GLN A 404 -4.57 8.36 -22.36
N SER A 405 -4.32 7.83 -21.14
CA SER A 405 -4.95 6.61 -20.62
C SER A 405 -5.64 6.74 -19.25
N GLN A 406 -6.33 5.65 -18.86
CA GLN A 406 -7.44 5.49 -17.90
C GLN A 406 -7.11 5.80 -16.42
N PHE A 407 -6.97 7.08 -16.03
CA PHE A 407 -7.09 7.47 -14.62
C PHE A 407 -8.45 8.07 -14.33
N GLN A 408 -9.06 7.67 -13.20
CA GLN A 408 -10.41 8.05 -12.84
C GLN A 408 -10.57 8.29 -11.34
N ILE A 409 -11.23 9.40 -11.01
CA ILE A 409 -11.84 9.66 -9.71
C ILE A 409 -13.35 9.57 -9.93
N GLY A 410 -13.87 8.39 -9.63
CA GLY A 410 -15.22 7.95 -9.94
C GLY A 410 -16.30 8.60 -9.09
N SER A 411 -17.54 8.38 -9.53
CA SER A 411 -18.76 8.96 -8.93
C SER A 411 -19.01 8.55 -7.47
N GLY A 412 -18.40 7.47 -7.01
CA GLY A 412 -18.45 7.02 -5.62
C GLY A 412 -17.51 7.76 -4.67
N THR A 413 -16.77 8.78 -5.15
CA THR A 413 -15.85 9.58 -4.33
C THR A 413 -16.55 10.82 -3.77
N GLN A 414 -16.40 11.06 -2.46
CA GLN A 414 -16.96 12.21 -1.76
C GLN A 414 -15.88 13.01 -1.06
N PHE A 415 -15.96 14.34 -1.19
CA PHE A 415 -15.08 15.28 -0.51
C PHE A 415 -15.86 16.10 0.52
N THR A 416 -15.35 16.22 1.74
CA THR A 416 -16.05 16.93 2.82
C THR A 416 -15.09 17.72 3.70
N LEU A 417 -15.27 19.03 3.80
CA LEU A 417 -14.51 19.90 4.74
C LEU A 417 -12.98 19.80 4.62
N ASN A 418 -12.45 19.43 3.46
CA ASN A 418 -11.00 19.49 3.22
C ASN A 418 -10.52 20.95 3.22
N ASN A 419 -9.21 21.17 3.30
CA ASN A 419 -8.62 22.50 3.26
C ASN A 419 -7.31 22.52 2.47
N ALA A 420 -7.09 23.56 1.69
CA ALA A 420 -5.80 23.85 1.06
C ALA A 420 -5.46 25.32 1.33
N SER A 421 -4.26 25.58 1.86
CA SER A 421 -3.83 26.95 2.16
C SER A 421 -3.55 27.79 0.90
N GLN A 422 -3.37 27.16 -0.25
CA GLN A 422 -3.27 27.80 -1.56
C GLN A 422 -4.45 27.35 -2.44
N PHE A 423 -4.30 26.27 -3.21
CA PHE A 423 -5.24 25.89 -4.28
C PHE A 423 -5.64 24.42 -4.25
N GLY A 424 -6.84 24.13 -4.72
CA GLY A 424 -7.33 22.76 -4.84
C GLY A 424 -7.58 22.13 -3.48
N ARG A 425 -8.55 22.66 -2.75
CA ARG A 425 -9.06 22.14 -1.48
C ARG A 425 -9.34 20.65 -1.55
N ASP A 426 -9.98 20.19 -2.62
CA ASP A 426 -10.30 18.78 -2.80
C ASP A 426 -9.30 18.12 -3.74
N ILE A 427 -9.04 18.72 -4.90
CA ILE A 427 -8.12 18.18 -5.90
C ILE A 427 -7.23 19.30 -6.46
N PHE A 428 -5.93 19.02 -6.56
CA PHE A 428 -5.00 19.84 -7.34
C PHE A 428 -4.30 18.99 -8.41
N VAL A 429 -4.24 19.48 -9.65
CA VAL A 429 -3.59 18.80 -10.78
C VAL A 429 -2.37 19.58 -11.23
N TYR A 430 -1.22 18.91 -11.32
CA TYR A 430 0.00 19.45 -11.92
C TYR A 430 0.37 18.60 -13.12
N CYS A 431 0.26 19.14 -14.33
CA CYS A 431 0.40 18.38 -15.56
C CYS A 431 1.08 19.20 -16.65
N LYS A 432 1.44 18.54 -17.75
CA LYS A 432 2.06 19.21 -18.90
C LYS A 432 1.15 20.30 -19.47
N ASN A 433 -0.08 19.93 -19.78
CA ASN A 433 -1.07 20.78 -20.44
C ASN A 433 -2.48 20.30 -20.06
N LEU A 434 -3.29 21.20 -19.49
CA LEU A 434 -4.63 20.92 -18.99
C LEU A 434 -5.65 20.74 -20.13
N GLU A 435 -5.40 21.31 -21.32
CA GLU A 435 -6.30 21.18 -22.48
C GLU A 435 -6.42 19.73 -22.96
N TYR A 436 -5.34 18.95 -22.83
CA TYR A 436 -5.32 17.54 -23.19
C TYR A 436 -5.92 16.63 -22.13
N LEU A 437 -6.12 17.12 -20.91
CA LEU A 437 -6.84 16.36 -19.90
C LEU A 437 -8.33 16.44 -20.20
N GLN A 438 -8.90 15.30 -20.59
CA GLN A 438 -10.34 15.11 -20.69
C GLN A 438 -10.95 15.05 -19.28
N LEU A 439 -11.02 16.20 -18.59
CA LEU A 439 -11.44 16.27 -17.18
C LEU A 439 -12.78 15.57 -16.92
N ASP A 440 -13.66 15.52 -17.92
CA ASP A 440 -14.97 14.86 -17.86
C ASP A 440 -14.93 13.33 -17.84
N SER A 441 -13.86 12.73 -18.37
CA SER A 441 -13.66 11.28 -18.31
C SER A 441 -12.85 10.87 -17.08
N ILE A 442 -12.23 11.84 -16.41
CA ILE A 442 -11.36 11.66 -15.25
C ILE A 442 -12.11 11.93 -13.94
N PHE A 443 -12.79 13.06 -13.82
CA PHE A 443 -13.52 13.47 -12.61
C PHE A 443 -15.01 13.22 -12.82
N LEU A 444 -15.49 12.10 -12.27
CA LEU A 444 -16.86 11.62 -12.47
C LEU A 444 -17.78 11.86 -11.27
N PHE A 445 -17.27 12.49 -10.21
CA PHE A 445 -18.06 12.83 -9.03
C PHE A 445 -18.91 14.08 -9.27
N ASP A 446 -20.08 14.14 -8.62
CA ASP A 446 -21.08 15.19 -8.87
C ASP A 446 -20.65 16.54 -8.27
N VAL A 447 -19.97 17.33 -9.09
CA VAL A 447 -19.59 18.71 -8.76
C VAL A 447 -20.76 19.69 -8.85
N ASP A 448 -21.87 19.33 -9.50
CA ASP A 448 -23.02 20.21 -9.75
C ASP A 448 -24.14 20.06 -8.72
N SER A 449 -24.05 19.06 -7.84
CA SER A 449 -24.88 18.94 -6.65
C SER A 449 -24.90 20.25 -5.87
N ASN A 450 -26.09 20.68 -5.45
CA ASN A 450 -26.28 21.86 -4.59
C ASN A 450 -25.54 21.77 -3.24
N GLN A 451 -25.04 20.59 -2.88
CA GLN A 451 -24.27 20.36 -1.66
C GLN A 451 -22.76 20.48 -1.88
N TYR A 452 -22.28 20.45 -3.12
CA TYR A 452 -20.85 20.49 -3.41
C TYR A 452 -20.33 21.93 -3.37
N ASN A 453 -19.36 22.17 -2.50
CA ASN A 453 -18.74 23.48 -2.38
C ASN A 453 -17.68 23.69 -3.48
N LYS A 454 -18.00 24.43 -4.54
CA LYS A 454 -17.06 24.71 -5.64
C LYS A 454 -15.91 25.64 -5.29
N SER A 455 -15.98 26.37 -4.16
CA SER A 455 -14.96 27.36 -3.79
C SER A 455 -13.60 26.70 -3.54
N ASN A 456 -12.59 27.10 -4.31
CA ASN A 456 -11.24 26.54 -4.25
C ASN A 456 -11.21 25.00 -4.39
N ALA A 457 -12.17 24.37 -5.07
CA ALA A 457 -12.35 22.93 -4.95
C ALA A 457 -11.36 22.12 -5.81
N VAL A 458 -11.33 22.41 -7.12
CA VAL A 458 -10.53 21.67 -8.11
C VAL A 458 -9.72 22.66 -8.95
N TYR A 459 -8.40 22.61 -8.81
CA TYR A 459 -7.48 23.56 -9.44
C TYR A 459 -6.35 22.82 -10.16
N GLY A 460 -5.66 23.48 -11.09
CA GLY A 460 -4.48 22.91 -11.70
C GLY A 460 -3.48 23.90 -12.27
N THR A 461 -2.26 23.43 -12.50
CA THR A 461 -1.15 24.20 -13.07
C THR A 461 -0.46 23.40 -14.17
N GLU A 462 -0.14 24.10 -15.24
CA GLU A 462 0.64 23.61 -16.38
C GLU A 462 2.13 23.85 -16.20
N TYR A 463 2.95 23.00 -16.81
CA TYR A 463 4.40 23.19 -16.87
C TYR A 463 4.98 23.15 -18.29
N GLU A 464 4.17 22.92 -19.33
CA GLU A 464 4.62 23.05 -20.72
C GLU A 464 5.01 24.49 -21.04
N GLU A 465 6.16 24.69 -21.67
CA GLU A 465 6.58 26.02 -22.10
C GLU A 465 5.71 26.53 -23.26
N ILE A 466 5.53 27.86 -23.32
CA ILE A 466 4.77 28.51 -24.38
C ILE A 466 5.36 28.14 -25.75
N SER A 467 4.49 27.72 -26.65
CA SER A 467 4.85 27.37 -28.03
C SER A 467 3.79 27.88 -29.00
N SER A 468 4.02 27.72 -30.32
CA SER A 468 3.02 28.08 -31.33
C SER A 468 1.70 27.29 -31.19
N THR A 469 1.73 26.14 -30.51
CA THR A 469 0.57 25.27 -30.26
C THR A 469 0.07 25.33 -28.81
N HIS A 470 0.72 26.10 -27.94
CA HIS A 470 0.34 26.30 -26.53
C HIS A 470 0.66 27.75 -26.12
N PRO A 471 -0.24 28.71 -26.39
CA PRO A 471 0.09 30.13 -26.35
C PRO A 471 0.13 30.75 -24.95
N GLU A 472 -0.42 30.08 -23.94
CA GLU A 472 -0.52 30.55 -22.55
C GLU A 472 -0.36 29.37 -21.60
N ILE A 473 0.29 29.61 -20.44
CA ILE A 473 0.42 28.64 -19.35
C ILE A 473 -0.62 28.97 -18.29
N LEU A 474 -1.50 28.02 -18.01
CA LEU A 474 -2.50 28.10 -16.96
C LEU A 474 -1.86 27.76 -15.61
N VAL A 475 -1.84 28.73 -14.69
CA VAL A 475 -1.26 28.59 -13.35
C VAL A 475 -2.34 28.78 -12.31
N ASP A 476 -2.45 27.81 -11.39
CA ASP A 476 -3.44 27.77 -10.31
C ASP A 476 -4.86 28.07 -10.85
N TYR A 477 -5.17 27.42 -11.97
CA TYR A 477 -6.37 27.62 -12.75
C TYR A 477 -7.54 26.84 -12.15
N ASP A 478 -8.69 27.51 -11.98
CA ASP A 478 -9.91 26.86 -11.50
C ASP A 478 -10.50 25.96 -12.59
N LEU A 479 -10.38 24.65 -12.40
CA LEU A 479 -10.82 23.64 -13.36
C LEU A 479 -12.36 23.50 -13.38
N LEU A 480 -13.08 24.14 -12.46
CA LEU A 480 -14.54 24.20 -12.44
C LEU A 480 -15.09 25.47 -13.10
N ILE A 481 -14.29 26.53 -13.25
CA ILE A 481 -14.66 27.73 -14.02
C ILE A 481 -14.70 27.40 -15.52
N GLN A 482 -13.95 26.39 -15.95
CA GLN A 482 -14.02 25.87 -17.31
C GLN A 482 -14.98 24.71 -17.45
N VAL A 483 -16.25 25.06 -17.59
CA VAL A 483 -16.93 24.50 -18.75
C VAL A 483 -17.95 25.47 -19.37
N PRO A 484 -17.51 26.51 -20.08
CA PRO A 484 -18.43 27.24 -20.93
C PRO A 484 -19.06 26.27 -21.96
N PRO A 485 -20.35 26.43 -22.30
CA PRO A 485 -20.95 25.70 -23.40
C PRO A 485 -20.10 25.89 -24.66
N TYR A 486 -19.95 24.87 -25.48
CA TYR A 486 -19.28 25.04 -26.76
C TYR A 486 -20.11 25.98 -27.64
N GLN A 487 -19.55 27.14 -27.94
CA GLN A 487 -20.21 28.23 -28.66
C GLN A 487 -19.47 28.51 -29.96
N ASN A 488 -19.87 27.81 -31.02
CA ASN A 488 -19.29 27.96 -32.35
C ASN A 488 -20.35 27.60 -33.41
N ASP A 489 -20.17 28.10 -34.64
CA ASP A 489 -20.99 27.64 -35.77
C ASP A 489 -20.56 26.25 -36.24
N THR A 490 -19.28 25.92 -36.09
CA THR A 490 -18.73 24.65 -36.53
C THR A 490 -18.85 23.61 -35.43
N ILE A 491 -19.73 22.63 -35.59
CA ILE A 491 -20.04 21.59 -34.59
C ILE A 491 -19.51 20.23 -35.07
N TYR A 492 -18.55 19.66 -34.35
CA TYR A 492 -18.04 18.32 -34.60
C TYR A 492 -18.99 17.26 -34.03
N LEU A 493 -19.24 16.19 -34.80
CA LEU A 493 -20.10 15.06 -34.42
C LEU A 493 -19.35 13.74 -34.57
N SER A 494 -19.61 12.75 -33.70
CA SER A 494 -19.07 11.40 -33.85
C SER A 494 -19.95 10.37 -33.15
N GLU A 495 -20.18 9.22 -33.78
CA GLU A 495 -20.84 8.05 -33.17
C GLU A 495 -19.95 7.28 -32.18
N ASN A 496 -18.66 7.61 -32.12
CA ASN A 496 -17.71 6.93 -31.23
C ASN A 496 -17.92 7.37 -29.77
N GLY A 497 -18.66 6.56 -29.01
CA GLY A 497 -18.94 6.81 -27.59
C GLY A 497 -17.70 6.84 -26.66
N TYR A 498 -16.50 6.52 -27.16
CA TYR A 498 -15.25 6.75 -26.43
C TYR A 498 -14.67 8.16 -26.63
N LEU A 499 -15.06 8.87 -27.68
CA LEU A 499 -14.52 10.20 -28.04
C LEU A 499 -15.59 11.30 -28.02
N ALA A 500 -16.88 10.94 -28.10
CA ALA A 500 -17.99 11.88 -28.18
C ALA A 500 -18.99 11.70 -27.02
N ALA A 501 -19.59 12.80 -26.60
CA ALA A 501 -20.62 12.82 -25.57
C ALA A 501 -21.61 13.96 -25.84
N ASP A 502 -22.90 13.73 -25.61
CA ASP A 502 -23.91 14.78 -25.65
C ASP A 502 -23.89 15.58 -24.35
N SER A 503 -23.13 16.67 -24.34
CA SER A 503 -22.95 17.54 -23.18
C SER A 503 -22.87 18.99 -23.61
N VAL A 504 -23.09 19.95 -22.71
CA VAL A 504 -23.01 21.39 -23.03
C VAL A 504 -21.65 21.78 -23.65
N LYS A 505 -20.64 20.94 -23.45
CA LYS A 505 -19.23 21.06 -23.83
C LYS A 505 -18.91 20.48 -25.22
N CYS A 506 -19.80 19.63 -25.75
CA CYS A 506 -19.56 18.94 -27.02
C CYS A 506 -19.66 19.86 -28.24
N GLY A 507 -19.00 19.47 -29.32
CA GLY A 507 -19.04 20.18 -30.59
C GLY A 507 -17.67 20.62 -31.09
N LYS A 508 -16.59 20.35 -30.35
CA LYS A 508 -15.19 20.52 -30.78
C LYS A 508 -14.60 19.18 -31.24
N ILE A 509 -13.52 19.22 -32.02
CA ILE A 509 -12.90 18.00 -32.57
C ILE A 509 -12.46 17.01 -31.47
N GLN A 510 -12.01 17.50 -30.31
CA GLN A 510 -11.58 16.67 -29.16
C GLN A 510 -12.73 16.13 -28.30
N LEU A 511 -13.96 16.67 -28.47
CA LEU A 511 -15.17 16.19 -27.83
C LEU A 511 -16.37 16.46 -28.76
N PRO A 512 -16.53 15.66 -29.83
CA PRO A 512 -17.67 15.80 -30.72
C PRO A 512 -18.98 15.54 -29.96
N CYS A 513 -20.11 16.09 -30.43
CA CYS A 513 -21.41 15.65 -29.93
C CYS A 513 -21.71 14.24 -30.43
N LEU A 514 -22.28 13.42 -29.55
CA LEU A 514 -22.60 12.03 -29.84
C LEU A 514 -23.75 11.94 -30.85
N THR A 515 -24.70 12.87 -30.77
CA THR A 515 -25.85 12.92 -31.69
C THR A 515 -25.96 14.24 -32.43
N LEU A 516 -26.42 14.17 -33.69
CA LEU A 516 -26.75 15.35 -34.49
C LEU A 516 -27.84 16.20 -33.82
N ASN A 517 -28.83 15.56 -33.19
CA ASN A 517 -29.93 16.28 -32.53
C ASN A 517 -29.42 17.16 -31.39
N TYR A 518 -28.48 16.66 -30.58
CA TYR A 518 -27.86 17.46 -29.53
C TYR A 518 -26.92 18.51 -30.12
N GLY A 519 -26.14 18.17 -31.15
CA GLY A 519 -25.29 19.14 -31.85
C GLY A 519 -26.07 20.36 -32.39
N LYS A 520 -27.32 20.16 -32.83
CA LYS A 520 -28.21 21.24 -33.30
C LYS A 520 -28.66 22.21 -32.20
N THR A 521 -28.53 21.83 -30.92
CA THR A 521 -28.89 22.72 -29.80
C THR A 521 -27.73 23.65 -29.40
N LYS A 522 -26.60 23.60 -30.12
CA LYS A 522 -25.45 24.47 -29.87
C LYS A 522 -25.72 25.87 -30.39
N VAL A 523 -25.19 26.86 -29.70
CA VAL A 523 -25.55 28.27 -29.86
C VAL A 523 -24.28 29.11 -29.96
N LEU A 524 -24.32 30.20 -30.72
CA LEU A 524 -23.12 31.04 -30.92
C LEU A 524 -22.76 31.90 -29.72
N THR A 525 -23.74 32.20 -28.88
CA THR A 525 -23.58 33.11 -27.73
C THR A 525 -24.50 32.65 -26.58
N PRO A 526 -24.15 32.93 -25.31
CA PRO A 526 -24.94 32.49 -24.16
C PRO A 526 -26.37 33.03 -24.13
N GLU A 527 -26.62 34.17 -24.78
CA GLU A 527 -27.93 34.85 -24.80
C GLU A 527 -28.93 34.17 -25.75
N TRP A 528 -28.48 33.25 -26.60
CA TRP A 528 -29.32 32.52 -27.55
C TRP A 528 -29.55 31.11 -27.02
N THR A 529 -30.75 30.84 -26.55
CA THR A 529 -31.25 29.54 -26.07
C THR A 529 -32.60 29.29 -26.73
N ALA A 530 -33.12 28.06 -26.69
CA ALA A 530 -34.45 27.77 -27.22
C ALA A 530 -35.55 28.71 -26.66
N ASP A 531 -35.37 29.21 -25.43
CA ASP A 531 -36.31 30.08 -24.74
C ASP A 531 -36.10 31.58 -25.04
N THR A 532 -34.91 31.98 -25.52
CA THR A 532 -34.54 33.38 -25.77
C THR A 532 -34.48 33.74 -27.25
N VAL A 533 -34.56 32.76 -28.16
CA VAL A 533 -34.66 32.98 -29.61
C VAL A 533 -36.04 33.60 -29.95
N PRO A 534 -36.10 34.80 -30.56
CA PRO A 534 -37.36 35.44 -30.92
C PRO A 534 -38.18 34.60 -31.91
N THR A 535 -39.45 34.36 -31.61
CA THR A 535 -40.37 33.55 -32.45
C THR A 535 -40.96 34.30 -33.66
N LEU A 536 -40.73 35.61 -33.75
CA LEU A 536 -41.15 36.47 -34.87
C LEU A 536 -39.91 37.07 -35.54
N ILE A 537 -39.58 36.53 -36.72
CA ILE A 537 -38.38 36.90 -37.47
C ILE A 537 -38.81 37.63 -38.75
N GLU A 538 -38.93 38.96 -38.71
CA GLU A 538 -39.06 39.77 -39.94
C GLU A 538 -37.68 40.19 -40.51
N ASP A 539 -36.61 40.23 -39.70
CA ASP A 539 -35.24 40.63 -40.10
C ASP A 539 -34.13 39.87 -39.31
N GLY A 540 -34.35 38.60 -38.98
CA GLY A 540 -33.38 37.83 -38.16
C GLY A 540 -32.16 37.37 -38.93
N GLN A 541 -31.01 37.49 -38.28
CA GLN A 541 -29.75 36.94 -38.75
C GLN A 541 -29.84 35.40 -38.74
N ARG A 542 -29.74 34.78 -39.91
CA ARG A 542 -29.60 33.32 -40.01
C ARG A 542 -28.22 32.92 -39.49
N ILE A 543 -28.19 32.01 -38.53
CA ILE A 543 -26.98 31.36 -38.07
C ILE A 543 -26.82 30.09 -38.89
N ASN A 544 -25.74 29.97 -39.65
CA ASN A 544 -25.39 28.75 -40.35
C ASN A 544 -24.47 27.94 -39.44
N HIS A 545 -24.93 26.78 -38.96
CA HIS A 545 -24.04 25.82 -38.31
C HIS A 545 -23.40 24.91 -39.36
N THR A 546 -22.10 24.70 -39.25
CA THR A 546 -21.33 23.73 -40.05
C THR A 546 -21.13 22.47 -39.23
N PHE A 547 -21.74 21.34 -39.61
CA PHE A 547 -21.52 20.08 -38.90
C PHE A 547 -20.38 19.29 -39.53
N VAL A 548 -19.36 18.94 -38.74
CA VAL A 548 -18.20 18.15 -39.21
C VAL A 548 -18.29 16.75 -38.62
N VAL A 549 -18.54 15.75 -39.46
CA VAL A 549 -18.66 14.35 -39.02
C VAL A 549 -17.27 13.71 -38.95
N TYR A 550 -16.91 13.24 -37.77
CA TYR A 550 -15.70 12.49 -37.49
C TYR A 550 -16.07 11.04 -37.13
N GLN A 551 -15.58 10.07 -37.90
CA GLN A 551 -15.81 8.62 -37.70
C GLN A 551 -17.26 8.11 -37.81
N GLY A 552 -18.24 8.94 -38.21
CA GLY A 552 -19.62 8.52 -38.47
C GLY A 552 -20.64 9.19 -37.54
N ILE A 553 -21.94 9.09 -37.86
CA ILE A 553 -23.06 9.50 -37.00
C ILE A 553 -24.26 8.58 -37.20
N GLU A 554 -25.02 8.33 -36.14
CA GLU A 554 -26.33 7.68 -36.23
C GLU A 554 -27.44 8.74 -36.41
N ILE A 555 -28.28 8.56 -37.44
CA ILE A 555 -29.39 9.46 -37.75
C ILE A 555 -30.68 8.78 -37.29
N ALA A 556 -31.12 9.10 -36.07
CA ALA A 556 -32.29 8.48 -35.46
C ALA A 556 -33.64 8.89 -36.07
N ASN A 557 -33.70 10.05 -36.75
CA ASN A 557 -34.91 10.56 -37.41
C ASN A 557 -34.59 10.95 -38.87
N PRO A 558 -35.44 10.58 -39.86
CA PRO A 558 -35.26 11.01 -41.24
C PRO A 558 -35.37 12.54 -41.36
N PHE A 559 -34.59 13.14 -42.25
CA PHE A 559 -34.69 14.58 -42.54
C PHE A 559 -36.06 14.90 -43.16
N GLU A 560 -36.72 15.95 -42.65
CA GLU A 560 -38.10 16.25 -43.01
C GLU A 560 -38.24 17.11 -44.28
N SER A 561 -37.16 17.79 -44.73
CA SER A 561 -37.18 18.54 -45.99
C SER A 561 -35.81 18.81 -46.63
N GLU A 562 -35.80 19.11 -47.93
CA GLU A 562 -34.62 19.60 -48.68
C GLU A 562 -34.06 20.95 -48.16
N ALA A 563 -34.78 21.64 -47.25
CA ALA A 563 -34.30 22.87 -46.61
C ALA A 563 -33.38 22.60 -45.41
N ASP A 564 -33.33 21.36 -44.89
CA ASP A 564 -32.31 20.90 -43.95
C ASP A 564 -31.02 20.66 -44.74
N ASN A 565 -30.36 21.73 -45.20
CA ASN A 565 -29.14 21.65 -45.99
C ASN A 565 -27.97 21.13 -45.14
N LEU A 566 -27.90 19.82 -44.93
CA LEU A 566 -26.66 19.12 -44.65
C LEU A 566 -25.91 18.98 -45.98
N ILE A 567 -25.00 19.92 -46.26
CA ILE A 567 -24.03 19.72 -47.32
C ILE A 567 -22.97 18.76 -46.74
N ILE A 568 -23.00 17.49 -47.17
CA ILE A 568 -21.99 16.47 -46.82
C ILE A 568 -20.69 16.76 -47.58
#